data_AF-X1FBJ9-F1
#
_entry.id   AF-X1FBJ9-F1
#
_cell.length_a   1.000
_cell.length_b   1.000
_cell.length_c   1.000
_cell.angle_alpha   90.00
_cell.angle_beta   90.00
_cell.angle_gamma   90.00
#
_symmetry.space_group_name_H-M   'P 1'
#
loop_
_entity.id
_entity.type
_entity.pdbx_description
1 polymer ?
#
loop_
_entity_poly.entity_id
_entity_poly.type
_entity_poly.pdbx_seq_one_letter_code
_entity_poly.pdbx_strand_id
1 'polypeptide(L)'
;MFLGTAALEDELVLEIGKLFGNKDIIGTFTTGGSESNLIAMRIAKKLRPEIKNPEVVVSASAHISFDKAADMLGIRLRKVQLRDNFELDL
;
A
#
# COMPACT_ATOMS: atom_id res chain seq x y z
N MET A 1 -9.30 23.31 -6.29
CA MET A 1 -8.19 22.52 -6.83
C MET A 1 -7.41 23.39 -7.81
N PHE A 2 -6.08 23.34 -7.79
CA PHE A 2 -5.26 24.03 -8.78
C PHE A 2 -5.10 23.13 -10.01
N LEU A 3 -5.69 23.55 -11.14
CA LEU A 3 -5.80 22.70 -12.34
C LEU A 3 -4.43 22.26 -12.88
N GLY A 4 -3.42 23.12 -12.82
CA GLY A 4 -2.06 22.78 -13.26
C GLY A 4 -1.44 21.65 -12.42
N THR A 5 -1.60 21.69 -11.09
CA THR A 5 -1.08 20.65 -10.19
C THR A 5 -1.80 19.32 -10.39
N ALA A 6 -3.12 19.35 -10.60
CA ALA A 6 -3.89 18.15 -10.88
C ALA A 6 -3.44 17.48 -12.19
N ALA A 7 -3.21 18.25 -13.25
CA ALA A 7 -2.69 17.72 -14.51
C ALA A 7 -1.28 17.10 -14.35
N LEU A 8 -0.41 17.70 -13.52
CA LEU A 8 0.91 17.13 -13.21
C LEU A 8 0.81 15.82 -12.41
N GLU A 9 -0.17 15.71 -11.51
CA GLU A 9 -0.42 14.46 -10.77
C GLU A 9 -0.89 13.35 -11.73
N ASP A 10 -1.82 13.66 -12.64
CA ASP A 10 -2.30 12.71 -13.65
C ASP A 10 -1.15 12.21 -14.55
N GLU A 11 -0.29 13.12 -15.02
CA GLU A 11 0.88 12.78 -15.83
C GLU A 11 1.85 11.86 -15.06
N LEU A 12 2.12 12.20 -13.80
CA LEU A 12 3.00 11.40 -12.94
C LEU A 12 2.45 9.99 -12.71
N VAL A 13 1.15 9.84 -12.49
CA VAL A 13 0.51 8.52 -12.35
C VAL A 13 0.72 7.70 -13.63
N LEU A 14 0.56 8.30 -14.81
CA LEU A 14 0.79 7.58 -16.07
C LEU A 14 2.25 7.16 -16.26
N GLU A 15 3.22 8.00 -15.90
CA GLU A 15 4.65 7.67 -15.98
C GLU A 15 5.03 6.55 -14.99
N ILE A 16 4.52 6.59 -13.76
CA ILE A 16 4.70 5.50 -12.78
C ILE A 16 4.06 4.21 -13.30
N GLY A 17 2.89 4.28 -13.92
CA GLY A 17 2.25 3.14 -14.55
C GLY A 17 3.13 2.50 -15.62
N LYS A 18 3.69 3.32 -16.52
CA LYS A 18 4.65 2.86 -17.54
C LYS A 18 5.85 2.16 -16.92
N LEU A 19 6.42 2.71 -15.84
CA LEU A 19 7.56 2.14 -15.14
C LEU A 19 7.25 0.74 -14.56
N PHE A 20 6.06 0.57 -13.97
CA PHE A 20 5.63 -0.71 -13.39
C PHE A 20 4.92 -1.65 -14.37
N GLY A 21 4.89 -1.31 -15.66
CA GLY A 21 4.39 -2.19 -16.72
C GLY A 21 2.87 -2.18 -16.92
N ASN A 22 2.14 -1.20 -16.39
CA ASN A 22 0.71 -1.04 -16.61
C ASN A 22 0.32 0.43 -16.82
N LYS A 23 -0.20 0.79 -18.00
CA LYS A 23 -0.66 2.16 -18.30
C LYS A 23 -2.07 2.44 -17.78
N ASP A 24 -2.86 1.39 -17.50
CA ASP A 24 -4.20 1.49 -16.95
C ASP A 24 -4.16 1.39 -15.43
N ILE A 25 -3.41 2.30 -14.80
CA ILE A 25 -3.38 2.43 -13.33
C ILE A 25 -4.10 3.69 -12.88
N ILE A 26 -4.62 3.62 -11.66
CA ILE A 26 -5.13 4.78 -10.92
C ILE A 26 -4.28 4.96 -9.66
N GLY A 27 -4.07 6.19 -9.26
CA GLY A 27 -3.23 6.51 -8.11
C GLY A 27 -3.38 7.97 -7.70
N THR A 28 -2.67 8.33 -6.65
CA THR A 28 -2.54 9.71 -6.17
C THR A 28 -1.14 9.87 -5.60
N PHE A 29 -0.59 11.07 -5.70
CA PHE A 29 0.69 11.40 -5.12
C PHE A 29 0.51 11.71 -3.62
N THR A 30 1.16 10.92 -2.78
CA THR A 30 1.05 11.03 -1.32
C THR A 30 2.20 11.84 -0.74
N THR A 31 2.09 12.19 0.54
CA THR A 31 3.19 12.84 1.29
C THR A 31 4.40 11.92 1.50
N GLY A 32 4.25 10.61 1.29
CA GLY A 32 5.35 9.64 1.35
C GLY A 32 4.88 8.20 1.55
N GLY A 33 5.83 7.27 1.58
CA GLY A 33 5.55 5.82 1.60
C GLY A 33 4.72 5.33 2.79
N SER A 34 4.79 6.00 3.94
CA SER A 34 3.95 5.65 5.10
C SER A 34 2.47 5.92 4.83
N GLU A 35 2.14 7.06 4.22
CA GLU A 35 0.76 7.38 3.80
C GLU A 35 0.30 6.44 2.69
N SER A 36 1.17 6.14 1.72
CA SER A 36 0.87 5.18 0.64
C SER A 36 0.51 3.80 1.19
N ASN A 37 1.27 3.27 2.16
CA ASN A 37 0.99 1.97 2.78
C ASN A 37 -0.33 1.98 3.57
N LEU A 38 -0.63 3.06 4.29
CA LEU A 38 -1.91 3.23 4.99
C LEU A 38 -3.10 3.22 4.01
N ILE A 39 -3.00 3.98 2.92
CA ILE A 39 -4.03 4.04 1.88
C ILE A 39 -4.21 2.66 1.24
N ALA A 40 -3.12 1.96 0.92
CA ALA A 40 -3.17 0.61 0.36
C ALA A 40 -3.90 -0.38 1.28
N MET A 41 -3.56 -0.40 2.58
CA MET A 41 -4.25 -1.25 3.56
C MET A 41 -5.73 -0.89 3.71
N ARG A 42 -6.07 0.41 3.70
CA ARG A 42 -7.45 0.89 3.75
C ARG A 42 -8.24 0.44 2.52
N ILE A 43 -7.67 0.54 1.33
CA ILE A 43 -8.29 0.08 0.08
C ILE A 43 -8.52 -1.43 0.16
N ALA A 44 -7.51 -2.21 0.54
CA ALA A 44 -7.62 -3.67 0.67
C ALA A 44 -8.75 -4.07 1.63
N LYS A 45 -8.84 -3.43 2.81
CA LYS A 45 -9.95 -3.65 3.76
C LYS A 45 -11.31 -3.27 3.16
N LYS A 46 -11.40 -2.13 2.49
CA LYS A 46 -12.66 -1.62 1.90
C LYS A 46 -13.17 -2.52 0.77
N LEU A 47 -12.26 -3.09 -0.03
CA LEU A 47 -12.61 -3.98 -1.13
C LEU A 47 -13.11 -5.35 -0.67
N ARG A 48 -12.93 -5.71 0.61
CA ARG A 48 -13.28 -7.02 1.18
C ARG A 48 -14.23 -6.89 2.39
N PRO A 49 -15.41 -6.26 2.25
CA PRO A 49 -16.33 -5.97 3.36
C PRO A 49 -16.93 -7.23 4.03
N GLU A 50 -16.85 -8.38 3.36
CA GLU A 50 -17.25 -9.67 3.89
C GLU A 50 -16.30 -10.19 4.98
N ILE A 51 -15.03 -9.75 5.01
CA ILE A 51 -14.06 -10.15 6.01
C ILE A 51 -14.25 -9.33 7.29
N LYS A 52 -14.87 -9.93 8.31
CA LYS A 52 -15.18 -9.26 9.59
C LYS A 52 -13.97 -8.97 10.46
N ASN A 53 -12.97 -9.85 10.43
CA ASN A 53 -11.73 -9.73 11.19
C ASN A 53 -10.54 -9.81 10.22
N PRO A 54 -10.24 -8.73 9.47
CA PRO A 54 -9.22 -8.75 8.43
C PRO A 54 -7.84 -9.02 9.03
N GLU A 55 -7.10 -9.91 8.39
CA GLU A 55 -5.69 -10.18 8.67
C GLU A 55 -4.87 -9.88 7.41
N VAL A 56 -3.73 -9.21 7.57
CA VAL A 56 -2.77 -8.92 6.50
C VAL A 56 -1.44 -9.57 6.86
N VAL A 57 -0.88 -10.34 5.92
CA VAL A 57 0.39 -11.03 6.06
C VAL A 57 1.49 -10.17 5.45
N VAL A 58 2.55 -9.89 6.20
CA VAL A 58 3.72 -9.12 5.75
C VAL A 58 5.02 -9.80 6.21
N SER A 59 6.15 -9.45 5.60
CA SER A 59 7.45 -9.92 6.08
C SER A 59 7.77 -9.36 7.47
N ALA A 60 8.59 -10.08 8.24
CA ALA A 60 9.09 -9.59 9.52
C ALA A 60 9.91 -8.28 9.38
N SER A 61 10.50 -8.05 8.20
CA SER A 61 11.22 -6.82 7.83
C SER A 61 10.32 -5.70 7.28
N ALA A 62 9.01 -5.90 7.21
CA ALA A 62 8.11 -4.89 6.65
C ALA A 62 8.20 -3.58 7.43
N HIS A 63 8.13 -2.46 6.71
CA HIS A 63 8.28 -1.13 7.27
C HIS A 63 7.23 -0.86 8.38
N ILE A 64 7.62 -0.16 9.45
CA ILE A 64 6.78 0.12 10.63
C ILE A 64 5.44 0.80 10.32
N SER A 65 5.30 1.40 9.12
CA SER A 65 4.02 1.93 8.64
C SER A 65 2.91 0.88 8.56
N PHE A 66 3.23 -0.39 8.33
CA PHE A 66 2.23 -1.46 8.31
C PHE A 66 1.65 -1.71 9.71
N ASP A 67 2.48 -1.68 10.76
CA ASP A 67 2.02 -1.79 12.14
C ASP A 67 1.10 -0.62 12.51
N LYS A 68 1.49 0.61 12.15
CA LYS A 68 0.66 1.81 12.38
C LYS A 68 -0.67 1.73 11.64
N ALA A 69 -0.65 1.34 10.37
CA ALA A 69 -1.85 1.21 9.57
C ALA A 69 -2.76 0.08 10.06
N ALA A 70 -2.20 -1.04 10.52
CA ALA A 70 -2.94 -2.14 11.12
C ALA A 70 -3.71 -1.71 12.37
N ASP A 71 -3.03 -1.00 13.28
CA ASP A 71 -3.63 -0.42 14.49
C ASP A 71 -4.76 0.57 14.16
N MET A 72 -4.47 1.57 13.32
CA MET A 72 -5.44 2.60 12.93
C MET A 72 -6.67 2.04 12.21
N LEU A 73 -6.51 0.96 11.44
CA LEU A 73 -7.57 0.38 10.63
C LEU A 73 -8.25 -0.84 11.30
N GLY A 74 -7.81 -1.27 12.49
CA GLY A 74 -8.33 -2.48 13.13
C GLY A 74 -8.13 -3.73 12.27
N ILE A 75 -6.94 -3.88 11.69
CA ILE A 75 -6.51 -5.04 10.90
C ILE A 75 -5.50 -5.82 11.74
N ARG A 76 -5.62 -7.14 11.79
CA ARG A 76 -4.60 -7.98 12.43
C ARG A 76 -3.39 -8.08 11.50
N LEU A 77 -2.20 -7.77 11.98
CA LEU A 77 -0.97 -7.91 11.19
C LEU A 77 -0.26 -9.21 11.57
N ARG A 78 0.01 -10.07 10.58
CA ARG A 78 0.82 -11.29 10.75
C ARG A 78 2.18 -11.09 10.10
N LYS A 79 3.23 -11.10 10.91
CA LYS A 79 4.63 -11.02 10.45
C LYS A 79 5.18 -12.42 10.23
N VAL A 80 5.70 -12.67 9.03
CA VAL A 80 6.26 -13.97 8.63
C VAL A 80 7.78 -13.89 8.65
N GLN A 81 8.41 -14.97 9.09
CA GLN A 81 9.85 -15.08 9.20
C GLN A 81 10.52 -14.98 7.82
N LEU A 82 11.75 -14.47 7.82
CA LEU A 82 12.60 -14.47 6.63
C LEU A 82 13.52 -15.68 6.64
N ARG A 83 13.87 -16.14 5.44
CA ARG A 83 14.99 -17.05 5.23
C ARG A 83 16.33 -16.33 5.51
N ASP A 84 17.41 -17.09 5.58
CA ASP A 84 18.76 -16.56 5.81
C ASP A 84 19.22 -15.56 4.73
N ASN A 85 18.62 -15.63 3.54
CA ASN A 85 18.87 -14.69 2.44
C ASN A 85 17.98 -13.42 2.49
N PHE A 86 17.26 -13.19 3.59
CA PHE A 86 16.33 -12.08 3.80
C PHE A 86 15.09 -12.05 2.88
N GLU A 87 14.83 -13.13 2.15
CA GLU A 87 13.59 -13.30 1.41
C GLU A 87 12.47 -13.79 2.33
N LEU A 88 11.23 -13.46 1.95
CA LEU A 88 10.05 -13.99 2.61
C LEU A 88 10.02 -15.52 2.49
N ASP A 89 9.82 -16.23 3.60
CA ASP A 89 9.63 -17.67 3.56
C ASP A 89 8.19 -18.00 3.12
N LEU A 90 8.03 -18.32 1.82
CA LEU A 90 6.76 -18.64 1.16
C LEU A 90 6.33 -20.09 1.38
#